data_AF-A0A7J9FRP5-F1
#
_entry.id   AF-A0A7J9FRP5-F1
#
_cell.length_a   1.000
_cell.length_b   1.000
_cell.length_c   1.000
_cell.angle_alpha   90.00
_cell.angle_beta   90.00
_cell.angle_gamma   90.00
#
_symmetry.space_group_name_H-M   'P 1'
#
loop_
_entity.id
_entity.type
_entity.pdbx_description
1 polymer ?
#
loop_
_entity_poly.entity_id
_entity_poly.type
_entity_poly.pdbx_seq_one_letter_code
_entity_poly.pdbx_strand_id
1 'polypeptide(L)'
;MKTCCMACLCPCIAFGRISEILDKGSTSCGASGARYILIMCITGFPGLYSCFYRSKLRKQYRLKGGCCGDCMRHLYCEICALTQEYRELQNRGLDMSIGYIYAGWHANVEKNQGLAMAPVVEKGMSK
;
A
#
# COMPACT_ATOMS: atom_id res chain seq x y z
N MET A 1 12.04 5.41 11.03
CA MET A 1 11.34 5.37 12.33
C MET A 1 9.99 6.10 12.31
N LYS A 2 9.84 7.26 11.62
CA LYS A 2 8.56 7.99 11.47
C LYS A 2 7.38 7.16 10.92
N THR A 3 7.64 6.20 10.02
CA THR A 3 6.61 5.32 9.43
C THR A 3 6.04 4.29 10.40
N CYS A 4 6.81 3.84 11.39
CA CYS A 4 6.30 2.91 12.41
C CYS A 4 5.36 3.65 13.38
N CYS A 5 5.69 4.89 13.77
CA CYS A 5 4.85 5.73 14.61
C CYS A 5 3.54 6.14 13.91
N MET A 6 3.58 6.49 12.62
CA MET A 6 2.37 6.81 11.84
C MET A 6 1.46 5.60 11.64
N ALA A 7 2.02 4.43 11.32
CA ALA A 7 1.24 3.19 11.21
C ALA A 7 0.70 2.71 12.58
N CYS A 8 1.40 2.99 13.69
CA CYS A 8 0.91 2.73 15.04
C CYS A 8 -0.20 3.71 15.48
N LEU A 9 -0.05 5.00 15.20
CA LEU A 9 -0.98 6.03 15.69
C LEU A 9 -2.24 6.11 14.84
N CYS A 10 -2.14 5.89 13.52
CA CYS A 10 -3.27 5.95 12.59
C CYS A 10 -3.13 4.89 11.47
N PRO A 11 -3.32 3.60 11.79
CA PRO A 11 -3.22 2.52 10.80
C PRO A 11 -4.19 2.70 9.62
N CYS A 12 -5.37 3.28 9.88
CA CYS A 12 -6.36 3.61 8.85
C CYS A 12 -5.86 4.63 7.81
N ILE A 13 -5.07 5.63 8.23
CA ILE A 13 -4.49 6.63 7.33
C ILE A 13 -3.35 6.01 6.53
N ALA A 14 -2.49 5.22 7.19
CA ALA A 14 -1.41 4.50 6.51
C ALA A 14 -1.96 3.55 5.44
N PHE A 15 -2.96 2.74 5.80
CA PHE A 15 -3.66 1.86 4.87
C PHE A 15 -4.36 2.62 3.75
N GLY A 16 -5.12 3.69 4.08
CA GLY A 16 -5.84 4.50 3.09
C GLY A 16 -4.92 5.08 2.01
N ARG A 17 -3.73 5.53 2.39
CA ARG A 17 -2.72 6.02 1.45
C ARG A 17 -2.14 4.91 0.58
N ILE A 18 -1.85 3.75 1.16
CA ILE A 18 -1.37 2.58 0.41
C ILE A 18 -2.44 2.15 -0.61
N SER A 19 -3.69 2.02 -0.19
CA SER A 19 -4.78 1.60 -1.06
C SER A 19 -5.04 2.59 -2.19
N GLU A 20 -4.99 3.90 -1.92
CA GLU A 20 -5.21 4.92 -2.96
C GLU A 20 -4.18 4.82 -4.08
N ILE A 21 -2.91 4.64 -3.73
CA ILE A 21 -1.82 4.46 -4.70
C ILE A 21 -2.00 3.16 -5.49
N LEU A 22 -2.32 2.06 -4.82
CA LEU A 22 -2.55 0.76 -5.46
C LEU A 22 -3.80 0.74 -6.34
N ASP A 23 -4.82 1.51 -5.97
CA ASP A 23 -6.05 1.72 -6.73
C ASP A 23 -5.89 2.80 -7.81
N LYS A 24 -4.70 3.38 -7.97
CA LYS A 24 -4.41 4.42 -8.96
C LYS A 24 -5.41 5.59 -8.87
N GLY A 25 -5.80 5.97 -7.66
CA GLY A 25 -6.76 7.03 -7.40
C GLY A 25 -8.24 6.66 -7.61
N SER A 26 -8.56 5.42 -8.03
CA SER A 26 -9.97 4.99 -8.18
C SER A 26 -10.73 4.95 -6.85
N THR A 27 -10.02 4.78 -5.73
CA THR A 27 -10.61 4.97 -4.40
C THR A 27 -9.80 5.97 -3.59
N SER A 28 -10.48 6.94 -2.98
CA SER A 28 -9.84 7.93 -2.13
C SER A 28 -9.28 7.32 -0.84
N CYS A 29 -8.25 7.97 -0.28
CA CYS A 29 -7.67 7.59 1.02
C CYS A 29 -8.75 7.55 2.12
N GLY A 30 -9.67 8.52 2.13
CA GLY A 30 -10.77 8.59 3.10
C GLY A 30 -11.76 7.43 3.01
N ALA A 31 -12.20 7.07 1.79
CA ALA A 31 -13.12 5.95 1.59
C ALA A 31 -12.48 4.60 1.95
N SER A 32 -11.19 4.42 1.65
CA SER A 32 -10.47 3.19 1.99
C SER A 32 -10.16 3.08 3.48
N GLY A 33 -9.82 4.20 4.13
CA GLY A 33 -9.69 4.28 5.59
C GLY A 33 -11.01 4.00 6.32
N ALA A 34 -12.14 4.53 5.82
CA ALA A 34 -13.46 4.26 6.37
C ALA A 34 -13.86 2.79 6.20
N ARG A 35 -13.61 2.17 5.04
CA ARG A 35 -13.82 0.72 4.83
C ARG A 35 -12.96 -0.12 5.76
N TYR A 36 -11.71 0.29 5.98
CA TYR A 36 -10.80 -0.38 6.90
C TYR A 36 -11.32 -0.35 8.35
N ILE A 37 -11.79 0.82 8.82
CA ILE A 37 -12.42 0.97 10.16
C ILE A 37 -13.70 0.13 10.24
N LEU A 38 -14.55 0.18 9.21
CA LEU A 38 -15.79 -0.59 9.17
C LEU A 38 -15.53 -2.10 9.28
N ILE A 39 -14.55 -2.62 8.53
CA ILE A 39 -14.15 -4.03 8.59
C ILE A 39 -13.59 -4.37 9.97
N MET A 40 -12.79 -3.49 10.57
CA MET A 40 -12.31 -3.65 11.94
C MET A 40 -13.49 -3.72 12.94
N CYS A 41 -14.50 -2.85 12.81
CA CYS A 41 -15.66 -2.83 13.69
C CYS A 41 -16.59 -4.05 13.52
N ILE A 42 -16.77 -4.56 12.30
CA ILE A 42 -17.69 -5.66 12.01
C ILE A 42 -17.04 -7.02 12.25
N THR A 43 -15.79 -7.20 11.82
CA THR A 43 -15.13 -8.51 11.79
C THR A 43 -14.09 -8.69 12.89
N GLY A 44 -13.64 -7.60 13.52
CA GLY A 44 -12.52 -7.61 14.47
C GLY A 44 -11.16 -7.94 13.86
N PHE A 45 -11.11 -8.24 12.55
CA PHE A 45 -9.89 -8.71 11.89
C PHE A 45 -9.69 -8.04 10.51
N PRO A 46 -9.21 -6.79 10.46
CA PRO A 46 -8.97 -6.08 9.20
C PRO A 46 -7.81 -6.67 8.37
N GLY A 47 -7.03 -7.58 8.96
CA GLY A 47 -5.87 -8.22 8.32
C GLY A 47 -6.18 -8.95 7.01
N LEU A 48 -7.40 -9.46 6.79
CA LEU A 48 -7.79 -10.04 5.49
C LEU A 48 -7.88 -8.99 4.38
N TYR A 49 -8.44 -7.82 4.69
CA TYR A 49 -8.56 -6.71 3.76
C TYR A 49 -7.18 -6.12 3.44
N SER A 50 -6.33 -5.96 4.44
CA SER A 50 -4.93 -5.58 4.26
C SER A 50 -4.14 -6.61 3.43
N CYS A 51 -4.35 -7.91 3.66
CA CYS A 51 -3.65 -8.99 2.93
C CYS A 51 -4.00 -8.97 1.42
N PHE A 52 -5.23 -8.57 1.07
CA PHE A 52 -5.64 -8.38 -0.32
C PHE A 52 -4.85 -7.25 -1.00
N TYR A 53 -4.72 -6.09 -0.34
CA TYR A 53 -3.95 -4.97 -0.88
C TYR A 53 -2.45 -5.26 -0.96
N ARG A 54 -1.91 -6.02 -0.01
CA ARG A 54 -0.54 -6.54 -0.10
C ARG A 54 -0.34 -7.45 -1.31
N SER A 55 -1.29 -8.34 -1.57
CA SER A 55 -1.29 -9.18 -2.77
C SER A 55 -1.36 -8.34 -4.04
N LYS A 56 -2.14 -7.25 -4.02
CA LYS A 56 -2.22 -6.29 -5.13
C LYS A 56 -0.90 -5.55 -5.36
N LEU A 57 -0.25 -5.06 -4.30
CA LEU A 57 1.10 -4.47 -4.33
C LEU A 57 2.09 -5.45 -4.97
N ARG A 58 2.12 -6.71 -4.51
CA ARG A 58 3.01 -7.73 -5.08
C ARG A 58 2.79 -7.94 -6.57
N LYS A 59 1.53 -8.07 -7.00
CA LYS A 59 1.19 -8.28 -8.40
C LYS A 59 1.58 -7.08 -9.27
N GLN A 60 1.31 -5.86 -8.81
CA GLN A 60 1.64 -4.64 -9.55
C GLN A 60 3.15 -4.44 -9.68
N TYR A 61 3.92 -4.76 -8.64
CA TYR A 61 5.36 -4.51 -8.60
C TYR A 61 6.24 -5.77 -8.72
N ARG A 62 5.65 -6.91 -9.12
CA ARG A 62 6.29 -8.22 -9.32
C ARG A 62 7.21 -8.65 -8.15
N LEU A 63 6.76 -8.42 -6.93
CA LEU A 63 7.52 -8.78 -5.72
C LEU A 63 7.44 -10.28 -5.44
N LYS A 64 8.57 -10.93 -5.14
CA LYS A 64 8.62 -12.35 -4.73
C LYS A 64 7.86 -12.57 -3.43
N GLY A 65 7.03 -13.62 -3.36
CA GLY A 65 6.30 -14.05 -2.16
C GLY A 65 4.96 -14.73 -2.49
N GLY A 66 4.15 -15.03 -1.48
CA GLY A 66 2.87 -15.71 -1.65
C GLY A 66 1.82 -15.28 -0.63
N CYS A 67 0.54 -15.45 -0.99
CA CYS A 67 -0.63 -15.02 -0.21
C CYS A 67 -0.61 -15.54 1.24
N CYS A 68 -0.18 -16.80 1.45
CA CYS A 68 -0.10 -17.41 2.77
C CYS A 68 0.93 -16.71 3.69
N GLY A 69 2.09 -16.33 3.16
CA GLY A 69 3.10 -15.57 3.92
C GLY A 69 2.67 -14.14 4.25
N ASP A 70 1.82 -13.56 3.41
CA ASP A 70 1.30 -12.21 3.58
C ASP A 70 0.22 -12.13 4.64
N CYS A 71 -0.71 -13.09 4.61
CA CYS A 71 -1.73 -13.20 5.64
C CYS A 71 -1.12 -13.59 6.99
N MET A 72 -0.10 -14.46 7.05
CA MET A 72 0.63 -14.74 8.30
C MET A 72 1.29 -13.49 8.90
N ARG A 73 1.89 -12.63 8.08
CA ARG A 73 2.53 -11.39 8.57
C ARG A 73 1.51 -10.37 9.08
N HIS A 74 0.33 -10.31 8.47
CA HIS A 74 -0.78 -9.48 8.96
C HIS A 74 -1.45 -10.02 10.22
N LEU A 75 -1.53 -11.35 10.35
CA LEU A 75 -1.98 -12.03 11.56
C LEU A 75 -1.03 -11.78 12.75
N TYR A 76 0.28 -11.73 12.50
CA TYR A 76 1.29 -11.56 13.57
C TYR A 76 1.56 -10.09 13.96
N CYS A 77 1.65 -9.19 12.97
CA CYS A 77 1.83 -7.76 13.21
C CYS A 77 1.38 -6.95 11.98
N GLU A 78 0.11 -6.55 11.97
CA GLU A 78 -0.45 -5.75 10.88
C GLU A 78 0.28 -4.41 10.69
N ILE A 79 0.63 -3.73 11.78
CA ILE A 79 1.34 -2.44 11.74
C ILE A 79 2.72 -2.58 11.06
N CYS A 80 3.45 -3.66 11.36
CA CYS A 80 4.74 -3.94 10.77
C CYS A 80 4.61 -4.16 9.26
N ALA A 81 3.54 -4.86 8.85
CA ALA A 81 3.27 -5.15 7.46
C ALA A 81 2.87 -3.90 6.66
N LEU A 82 1.99 -3.06 7.22
CA LEU A 82 1.63 -1.76 6.65
C LEU A 82 2.85 -0.84 6.54
N THR A 83 3.70 -0.81 7.57
CA THR A 83 4.95 -0.05 7.56
C THR A 83 5.88 -0.52 6.44
N GLN A 84 5.97 -1.83 6.23
CA GLN A 84 6.78 -2.40 5.14
C GLN A 84 6.25 -1.97 3.77
N GLU A 85 4.94 -2.03 3.55
CA GLU A 85 4.30 -1.65 2.28
C GLU A 85 4.44 -0.17 1.99
N TYR A 86 4.22 0.67 3.01
CA TYR A 86 4.40 2.11 2.89
C TYR A 86 5.84 2.44 2.48
N ARG A 87 6.84 1.79 3.08
CA ARG A 87 8.26 1.98 2.74
C ARG A 87 8.60 1.45 1.34
N GLU A 88 8.01 0.34 0.92
CA GLU A 88 8.20 -0.20 -0.43
C GLU A 88 7.75 0.82 -1.48
N LEU A 89 6.59 1.46 -1.26
CA LEU A 89 6.10 2.51 -2.14
C LEU A 89 7.02 3.75 -2.10
N GLN A 90 7.47 4.18 -0.92
CA GLN A 90 8.42 5.30 -0.80
C GLN A 90 9.75 5.04 -1.51
N ASN A 91 10.31 3.83 -1.39
CA ASN A 91 11.56 3.45 -2.04
C ASN A 91 11.46 3.46 -3.57
N ARG A 92 10.24 3.39 -4.11
CA ARG A 92 9.97 3.49 -5.55
C ARG A 92 9.79 4.94 -6.04
N GLY A 93 10.05 5.92 -5.17
CA GLY A 93 9.95 7.33 -5.51
C GLY A 93 8.55 7.93 -5.32
N LEU A 94 7.62 7.19 -4.69
CA LEU A 94 6.28 7.70 -4.38
C LEU A 94 6.30 8.52 -3.09
N ASP A 95 5.83 9.75 -3.20
CA ASP A 95 5.58 10.62 -2.06
C ASP A 95 4.25 10.27 -1.41
N MET A 96 4.32 9.33 -0.48
CA MET A 96 3.19 8.88 0.33
C MET A 96 2.66 9.96 1.30
N SER A 97 3.37 11.08 1.44
CA SER A 97 2.91 12.20 2.26
C SER A 97 2.00 13.14 1.52
N ILE A 98 1.77 13.01 0.21
CA ILE A 98 0.85 13.93 -0.49
C ILE A 98 -0.63 13.56 -0.27
N GLY A 99 -0.92 12.29 -0.01
CA GLY A 99 -2.29 11.76 0.11
C GLY A 99 -3.11 12.24 1.32
N TYR A 100 -2.60 13.14 2.19
CA TYR A 100 -3.43 13.73 3.26
C TYR A 100 -4.20 15.00 2.85
N ILE A 101 -3.83 15.66 1.74
CA ILE A 101 -4.49 16.89 1.28
C ILE A 101 -5.20 16.71 -0.07
N TYR A 102 -4.60 15.97 -1.02
CA TYR A 102 -5.12 15.81 -2.37
C TYR A 102 -4.98 14.35 -2.85
N ALA A 103 -5.62 14.03 -3.98
CA ALA A 103 -5.57 12.70 -4.60
C ALA A 103 -4.11 12.26 -4.83
N GLY A 104 -3.59 11.49 -3.88
CA GLY A 104 -2.15 11.27 -3.70
C GLY A 104 -1.53 10.57 -4.89
N TRP A 105 -2.31 9.76 -5.60
CA TRP A 105 -1.91 9.14 -6.84
C TRP A 105 -1.67 10.15 -7.98
N HIS A 106 -2.61 11.08 -8.21
CA HIS A 106 -2.51 12.03 -9.31
C HIS A 106 -1.29 12.95 -9.16
N ALA A 107 -1.04 13.44 -7.95
CA ALA A 107 0.14 14.25 -7.67
C ALA A 107 1.46 13.47 -7.84
N ASN A 108 1.47 12.17 -7.52
CA ASN A 108 2.63 11.32 -7.75
C ASN A 108 2.89 11.05 -9.24
N VAL A 109 1.83 10.89 -10.04
CA VAL A 109 1.93 10.74 -11.50
C VAL A 109 2.40 12.03 -12.16
N GLU A 110 1.91 13.19 -11.71
CA GLU A 110 2.34 14.49 -12.21
C GLU A 110 3.82 14.77 -11.92
N LYS A 111 4.25 14.49 -10.67
CA LYS A 111 5.64 14.67 -10.24
C LYS A 111 6.60 13.66 -10.86
N ASN A 112 6.11 12.48 -11.23
CA ASN A 112 6.89 11.41 -11.84
C ASN A 112 6.15 10.89 -13.09
N GLN A 113 6.29 11.59 -14.21
CA GLN A 113 5.69 11.17 -15.50
C GLN A 113 6.08 9.75 -15.92
N GLY A 114 7.20 9.21 -15.41
CA GLY A 114 7.64 7.82 -15.61
C GLY A 114 6.93 6.75 -14.75
N LEU A 115 6.20 7.11 -13.69
CA LEU A 115 5.47 6.15 -12.84
C LEU A 115 4.12 5.71 -13.45
N ALA A 116 3.58 6.47 -14.40
CA ALA A 116 2.41 6.08 -15.19
C ALA A 116 2.69 4.86 -16.09
N MET A 117 3.97 4.57 -16.35
CA MET A 117 4.40 3.38 -17.07
C MET A 117 4.87 2.35 -16.05
N ALA A 118 4.12 1.25 -15.92
CA ALA A 118 4.62 0.04 -15.29
C ALA A 118 6.04 -0.27 -15.83
N PRO A 119 6.99 -0.71 -14.99
CA PRO A 119 8.38 -0.80 -15.43
C PRO A 119 8.50 -1.70 -16.65
N VAL A 120 9.21 -1.18 -17.66
CA VAL A 120 9.71 -1.94 -18.80
C VAL A 120 10.39 -3.20 -18.26
N VAL A 121 9.97 -4.34 -18.79
CA VAL A 121 10.63 -5.62 -18.53
C VAL A 121 12.06 -5.50 -19.03
N GLU A 122 13.04 -5.42 -18.13
CA GLU A 122 14.42 -5.73 -18.51
C GLU A 122 14.46 -7.21 -18.90
N LYS A 123 14.49 -7.42 -20.22
CA LYS A 123 14.67 -8.71 -20.86
C LYS A 123 16.18 -8.98 -20.89
N GLY A 124 16.65 -9.83 -19.98
CA GLY A 124 18.01 -10.39 -20.04
C GLY A 124 18.47 -10.87 -18.65
N MET A 125 19.10 -12.02 -18.47
CA MET A 125 19.80 -12.88 -19.42
C MET A 125 19.67 -14.34 -19.02
N SER A 126 19.56 -15.17 -20.05
CA SER A 126 19.88 -16.60 -20.02
C SER A 126 21.36 -16.79 -19.68
N LYS A 127 21.64 -17.74 -18.77
CA LYS A 127 22.53 -18.89 -18.98
C LYS A 127 22.20 -19.94 -17.94
#